data_AF-A0A7X7BYP9-F1
#
_entry.id   AF-A0A7X7BYP9-F1
#
_cell.length_a   1.000
_cell.length_b   1.000
_cell.length_c   1.000
_cell.angle_alpha   90.00
_cell.angle_beta   90.00
_cell.angle_gamma   90.00
#
_symmetry.space_group_name_H-M   'P 1'
#
loop_
_entity.id
_entity.type
_entity.pdbx_description
1 polymer ?
#
loop_
_entity_poly.entity_id
_entity_poly.type
_entity_poly.pdbx_seq_one_letter_code
_entity_poly.pdbx_strand_id
1 'polypeptide(L)'
;MTDFRELYNDGQNNDKYNLAEEVKLKAIVISDYRSADKGGLNNYTSKKAIIISDGVAGIMLFCDKDNTDFGIGDEVEVVVAKGQEISRYNGGPVQINGQPLDNVKKLEAGKALAPIEISSADLLRGNYESMYVAVKNVQVQAAAMGKTFVSGDSHTSIEFVSKTGDAFVVFSSKYSSFGDEIVPTGSGTLKGINMVYGQTSQISITSQSDYEGLVEERFAVGGEDSQTVSLQTVRE
;
A
#
# COMPACT_ATOMS: atom_id res chain seq x y z
N MET A 1 -3.40 -18.86 -9.04
CA MET A 1 -1.94 -18.81 -9.07
C MET A 1 -1.52 -18.50 -7.64
N THR A 2 -0.53 -19.22 -7.11
CA THR A 2 0.06 -18.93 -5.79
C THR A 2 0.60 -17.50 -5.79
N ASP A 3 0.61 -16.82 -4.64
CA ASP A 3 1.16 -15.46 -4.53
C ASP A 3 2.60 -15.46 -5.07
N PHE A 4 2.87 -14.65 -6.11
CA PHE A 4 4.18 -14.64 -6.78
C PHE A 4 5.31 -14.24 -5.82
N ARG A 5 4.99 -13.56 -4.71
CA ARG A 5 5.94 -13.24 -3.64
C ARG A 5 6.34 -14.48 -2.84
N GLU A 6 5.58 -15.57 -2.83
CA GLU A 6 5.99 -16.81 -2.13
C GLU A 6 7.29 -17.40 -2.71
N LEU A 7 7.60 -17.12 -3.97
CA LEU A 7 8.89 -17.48 -4.58
C LEU A 7 10.09 -16.88 -3.82
N TYR A 8 9.91 -15.72 -3.17
CA TYR A 8 10.92 -15.14 -2.28
C TYR A 8 11.19 -16.05 -1.07
N ASN A 9 10.16 -16.71 -0.52
CA ASN A 9 10.29 -17.59 0.64
C ASN A 9 10.98 -18.92 0.28
N ASP A 10 10.93 -19.33 -0.99
CA ASP A 10 11.60 -20.53 -1.50
C ASP A 10 13.10 -20.31 -1.81
N GLY A 11 13.57 -19.07 -1.75
CA GLY A 11 14.98 -18.71 -1.90
C GLY A 11 15.81 -19.28 -0.74
N GLN A 12 16.50 -20.40 -0.96
CA GLN A 12 17.48 -20.88 0.00
C GLN A 12 18.64 -19.88 0.09
N ASN A 13 18.78 -19.27 1.27
CA ASN A 13 19.66 -18.16 1.66
C ASN A 13 18.97 -16.78 1.61
N ASN A 14 18.30 -16.44 2.71
CA ASN A 14 17.95 -15.08 3.19
C ASN A 14 18.11 -13.96 2.14
N ASP A 15 17.00 -13.64 1.49
CA ASP A 15 16.68 -12.33 0.89
C ASP A 15 16.70 -12.22 -0.64
N LYS A 16 16.98 -13.29 -1.40
CA LYS A 16 16.97 -13.23 -2.88
C LYS A 16 16.53 -14.55 -3.54
N TYR A 17 15.72 -14.44 -4.58
CA TYR A 17 15.35 -15.54 -5.47
C TYR A 17 15.54 -15.12 -6.93
N ASN A 18 16.20 -15.96 -7.73
CA ASN A 18 16.30 -15.75 -9.18
C ASN A 18 15.29 -16.63 -9.89
N LEU A 19 14.42 -16.03 -10.71
CA LEU A 19 13.33 -16.74 -11.35
C LEU A 19 13.84 -17.92 -12.22
N ALA A 20 13.33 -19.12 -11.97
CA ALA A 20 13.84 -20.34 -12.61
C ALA A 20 13.52 -20.43 -14.11
N GLU A 21 12.41 -19.84 -14.53
CA GLU A 21 11.90 -19.83 -15.90
C GLU A 21 11.19 -18.50 -16.21
N GLU A 22 10.98 -18.20 -17.49
CA GLU A 22 10.19 -17.01 -17.84
C GLU A 22 8.74 -17.18 -17.38
N VAL A 23 8.17 -16.13 -16.79
CA VAL A 23 6.77 -16.09 -16.39
C VAL A 23 6.10 -14.85 -16.98
N LYS A 24 4.84 -15.00 -17.38
CA LYS A 24 3.97 -13.88 -17.77
C LYS A 24 2.95 -13.62 -16.68
N LEU A 25 2.95 -12.40 -16.16
CA LEU A 25 1.97 -11.95 -15.16
C LEU A 25 0.92 -11.10 -15.85
N LYS A 26 -0.35 -11.28 -15.51
CA LYS A 26 -1.43 -10.37 -15.89
C LYS A 26 -2.04 -9.77 -14.65
N ALA A 27 -2.00 -8.45 -14.52
CA ALA A 27 -2.42 -7.75 -13.31
C ALA A 27 -2.82 -6.31 -13.63
N ILE A 28 -3.39 -5.62 -12.64
CA ILE A 28 -3.77 -4.22 -12.71
C ILE A 28 -2.74 -3.38 -11.96
N VAL A 29 -2.29 -2.28 -12.56
CA VAL A 29 -1.48 -1.29 -11.86
C VAL A 29 -2.35 -0.61 -10.80
N ILE A 30 -1.91 -0.67 -9.53
CA ILE A 30 -2.63 -0.08 -8.40
C ILE A 30 -1.93 1.13 -7.80
N SER A 31 -0.62 1.31 -8.07
CA SER A 31 0.15 2.46 -7.60
C SER A 31 -0.02 3.68 -8.49
N ASP A 32 0.02 4.87 -7.90
CA ASP A 32 0.10 6.13 -8.64
C ASP A 32 1.43 6.87 -8.41
N TYR A 33 2.54 6.18 -8.68
CA TYR A 33 3.91 6.65 -8.40
C TYR A 33 4.56 7.42 -9.56
N ARG A 34 3.87 7.58 -10.68
CA ARG A 34 4.34 8.44 -11.78
C ARG A 34 4.48 9.88 -11.27
N SER A 35 5.35 10.64 -11.91
CA SER A 35 5.52 12.05 -11.56
C SER A 35 4.24 12.85 -11.81
N ALA A 36 4.09 13.97 -11.08
CA ALA A 36 2.90 14.83 -11.17
C ALA A 36 2.63 15.35 -12.60
N ASP A 37 3.68 15.65 -13.36
CA ASP A 37 3.59 16.06 -14.77
C ASP A 37 3.13 14.92 -15.71
N LYS A 38 3.12 13.68 -15.23
CA LYS A 38 2.58 12.49 -15.91
C LYS A 38 1.22 12.06 -15.34
N GLY A 39 0.60 12.92 -14.53
CA GLY A 39 -0.72 12.68 -13.96
C GLY A 39 -0.72 11.62 -12.86
N GLY A 40 0.39 11.47 -12.12
CA GLY A 40 0.44 10.63 -10.92
C GLY A 40 0.69 11.40 -9.64
N LEU A 41 0.45 10.76 -8.49
CA LEU A 41 0.70 11.36 -7.17
C LEU A 41 2.19 11.48 -6.81
N ASN A 42 3.09 10.81 -7.55
CA ASN A 42 4.54 10.80 -7.28
C ASN A 42 4.88 10.37 -5.84
N ASN A 43 4.04 9.50 -5.27
CA ASN A 43 4.10 9.10 -3.86
C ASN A 43 5.04 7.92 -3.59
N TYR A 44 6.25 7.97 -4.13
CA TYR A 44 7.31 7.01 -3.82
C TYR A 44 8.69 7.67 -3.88
N THR A 45 9.73 6.96 -3.45
CA THR A 45 11.11 7.48 -3.44
C THR A 45 11.85 7.29 -4.76
N SER A 46 11.27 6.53 -5.69
CA SER A 46 11.79 6.26 -7.04
C SER A 46 10.67 6.20 -8.06
N LYS A 47 10.85 6.83 -9.22
CA LYS A 47 9.89 6.78 -10.33
C LYS A 47 9.90 5.45 -11.08
N LYS A 48 10.83 4.55 -10.75
CA LYS A 48 10.95 3.22 -11.35
C LYS A 48 9.98 2.20 -10.74
N ALA A 49 9.31 2.54 -9.65
CA ALA A 49 8.43 1.63 -8.95
C ALA A 49 7.02 1.62 -9.58
N ILE A 50 6.48 0.43 -9.78
CA ILE A 50 5.08 0.18 -10.16
C ILE A 50 4.58 -0.96 -9.28
N ILE A 51 3.40 -0.84 -8.69
CA ILE A 51 2.76 -1.95 -7.98
C ILE A 51 1.62 -2.47 -8.81
N ILE A 52 1.63 -3.78 -9.05
CA ILE A 52 0.60 -4.49 -9.79
C ILE A 52 -0.09 -5.51 -8.88
N SER A 53 -1.38 -5.72 -9.06
CA SER A 53 -2.16 -6.72 -8.34
C SER A 53 -3.26 -7.32 -9.21
N ASP A 54 -3.57 -8.59 -9.00
CA ASP A 54 -4.72 -9.28 -9.60
C ASP A 54 -5.94 -9.33 -8.67
N GLY A 55 -5.85 -8.72 -7.48
CA GLY A 55 -6.89 -8.74 -6.44
C GLY A 55 -6.80 -9.92 -5.48
N VAL A 56 -5.91 -10.87 -5.73
CA VAL A 56 -5.57 -11.97 -4.82
C VAL A 56 -4.17 -11.78 -4.25
N ALA A 57 -3.21 -11.40 -5.09
CA ALA A 57 -1.83 -11.10 -4.75
C ALA A 57 -1.34 -9.85 -5.49
N GLY A 58 -0.21 -9.32 -5.04
CA GLY A 58 0.40 -8.13 -5.61
C GLY A 58 1.91 -8.16 -5.47
N ILE A 59 2.59 -7.42 -6.33
CA ILE A 59 4.06 -7.32 -6.31
C ILE A 59 4.52 -5.97 -6.85
N MET A 60 5.65 -5.50 -6.35
CA MET A 60 6.34 -4.34 -6.93
C MET A 60 7.21 -4.75 -8.12
N LEU A 61 7.08 -4.02 -9.21
CA LEU A 61 8.09 -3.94 -10.26
C LEU A 61 9.02 -2.77 -9.92
N PHE A 62 10.31 -3.05 -9.73
CA PHE A 62 11.33 -2.01 -9.73
C PHE A 62 11.99 -2.00 -11.11
N CYS A 63 11.51 -1.12 -11.98
CA CYS A 63 11.87 -1.13 -13.38
C CYS A 63 13.31 -0.68 -13.65
N ASP A 64 13.82 -0.94 -14.84
CA ASP A 64 15.14 -0.48 -15.31
C ASP A 64 15.19 1.03 -15.57
N LYS A 65 14.04 1.63 -15.94
CA LYS A 65 13.84 3.06 -16.19
C LYS A 65 12.60 3.60 -15.49
N ASP A 66 12.48 4.94 -15.48
CA ASP A 66 11.35 5.64 -14.86
C ASP A 66 10.04 5.26 -15.56
N ASN A 67 8.97 5.03 -14.79
CA ASN A 67 7.64 4.81 -15.31
C ASN A 67 7.02 6.16 -15.74
N THR A 68 6.79 6.31 -17.04
CA THR A 68 6.08 7.45 -17.62
C THR A 68 4.67 7.16 -18.08
N ASP A 69 4.28 5.88 -18.18
CA ASP A 69 3.17 5.44 -19.03
C ASP A 69 2.08 4.63 -18.32
N PHE A 70 2.44 3.94 -17.23
CA PHE A 70 1.56 3.00 -16.53
C PHE A 70 0.98 3.64 -15.26
N GLY A 71 -0.31 3.92 -15.28
CA GLY A 71 -1.06 4.51 -14.17
C GLY A 71 -2.08 3.55 -13.57
N ILE A 72 -2.71 3.98 -12.48
CA ILE A 72 -3.74 3.20 -11.80
C ILE A 72 -4.84 2.74 -12.78
N GLY A 73 -5.24 1.47 -12.66
CA GLY A 73 -6.28 0.85 -13.49
C GLY A 73 -5.84 0.40 -14.88
N ASP A 74 -4.57 0.55 -15.24
CA ASP A 74 -4.02 -0.11 -16.42
C ASP A 74 -3.89 -1.62 -16.16
N GLU A 75 -4.59 -2.45 -16.94
CA GLU A 75 -4.31 -3.89 -17.00
C GLU A 75 -3.08 -4.11 -17.86
N VAL A 76 -2.11 -4.84 -17.32
CA VAL A 76 -0.81 -5.08 -17.95
C VAL A 76 -0.51 -6.57 -18.05
N GLU A 77 0.16 -6.96 -19.14
CA GLU A 77 0.93 -8.20 -19.21
C GLU A 77 2.40 -7.86 -18.96
N VAL A 78 3.04 -8.54 -18.01
CA VAL A 78 4.45 -8.35 -17.65
C VAL A 78 5.20 -9.64 -17.96
N VAL A 79 6.19 -9.56 -18.84
CA VAL A 79 7.12 -10.66 -19.10
C VAL A 79 8.30 -10.55 -18.12
N VAL A 80 8.37 -11.47 -17.17
CA VAL A 80 9.46 -11.59 -16.20
C VAL A 80 10.41 -12.66 -16.70
N ALA A 81 11.61 -12.26 -17.11
CA ALA A 81 12.57 -13.17 -17.71
C ALA A 81 13.12 -14.18 -16.70
N LYS A 82 13.56 -15.33 -17.20
CA LYS A 82 14.38 -16.26 -16.42
C LYS A 82 15.60 -15.52 -15.87
N GLY A 83 15.89 -15.73 -14.58
CA GLY A 83 17.02 -15.13 -13.88
C GLY A 83 16.75 -13.73 -13.33
N GLN A 84 15.55 -13.16 -13.51
CA GLN A 84 15.19 -11.90 -12.88
C GLN A 84 15.20 -12.05 -11.35
N GLU A 85 15.79 -11.09 -10.64
CA GLU A 85 15.94 -11.13 -9.18
C GLU A 85 14.66 -10.66 -8.48
N ILE A 86 14.10 -11.50 -7.62
CA ILE A 86 13.03 -11.21 -6.67
C ILE A 86 13.67 -11.06 -5.28
N SER A 87 13.60 -9.88 -4.69
CA SER A 87 14.23 -9.61 -3.40
C SER A 87 13.56 -8.45 -2.66
N ARG A 88 13.92 -8.24 -1.40
CA ARG A 88 13.63 -7.01 -0.67
C ARG A 88 14.81 -6.05 -0.79
N TYR A 89 14.54 -4.79 -1.10
CA TYR A 89 15.57 -3.74 -1.11
C TYR A 89 15.39 -2.81 0.09
N ASN A 90 16.43 -2.69 0.93
CA ASN A 90 16.47 -1.78 2.07
C ASN A 90 15.24 -1.88 3.00
N GLY A 91 14.77 -3.11 3.27
CA GLY A 91 13.58 -3.35 4.09
C GLY A 91 12.24 -3.02 3.42
N GLY A 92 12.25 -2.64 2.14
CA GLY A 92 11.04 -2.38 1.35
C GLY A 92 10.24 -3.65 0.99
N PRO A 93 9.19 -3.50 0.16
CA PRO A 93 8.41 -4.61 -0.36
C PRO A 93 9.27 -5.61 -1.14
N VAL A 94 8.78 -6.84 -1.25
CA VAL A 94 9.28 -7.81 -2.22
C VAL A 94 9.05 -7.24 -3.62
N GLN A 95 10.11 -7.19 -4.41
CA GLN A 95 10.09 -6.58 -5.72
C GLN A 95 10.82 -7.42 -6.77
N ILE A 96 10.39 -7.30 -8.02
CA ILE A 96 11.11 -7.76 -9.20
C ILE A 96 12.10 -6.66 -9.59
N ASN A 97 13.39 -6.92 -9.44
CA ASN A 97 14.44 -5.93 -9.64
C ASN A 97 14.85 -5.80 -11.10
N GLY A 98 15.02 -4.57 -11.58
CA GLY A 98 15.49 -4.27 -12.92
C GLY A 98 14.53 -4.75 -14.01
N GLN A 99 13.23 -4.82 -13.72
CA GLN A 99 12.22 -5.27 -14.69
C GLN A 99 12.26 -4.34 -15.92
N PRO A 100 12.57 -4.84 -17.13
CA PRO A 100 12.55 -4.00 -18.31
C PRO A 100 11.15 -3.43 -18.53
N LEU A 101 11.01 -2.11 -18.58
CA LEU A 101 9.70 -1.50 -18.78
C LEU A 101 9.14 -1.84 -20.18
N ASP A 102 10.00 -2.12 -21.16
CA ASP A 102 9.60 -2.59 -22.51
C ASP A 102 8.95 -3.98 -22.50
N ASN A 103 9.13 -4.74 -21.42
CA ASN A 103 8.47 -6.03 -21.18
C ASN A 103 7.13 -5.89 -20.43
N VAL A 104 6.69 -4.66 -20.14
CA VAL A 104 5.37 -4.34 -19.59
C VAL A 104 4.50 -3.85 -20.73
N LYS A 105 3.44 -4.60 -21.05
CA LYS A 105 2.51 -4.26 -22.11
C LYS A 105 1.16 -3.88 -21.52
N LYS A 106 0.69 -2.66 -21.80
CA LYS A 106 -0.68 -2.25 -21.50
C LYS A 106 -1.66 -3.03 -22.39
N LEU A 107 -2.63 -3.69 -21.77
CA LEU A 107 -3.69 -4.43 -22.44
C LEU A 107 -4.95 -3.57 -22.56
N GLU A 108 -5.39 -3.02 -21.43
CA GLU A 108 -6.59 -2.19 -21.31
C GLU A 108 -6.37 -1.15 -20.20
N ALA A 109 -7.11 -0.04 -20.25
CA ALA A 109 -7.09 0.99 -19.21
C ALA A 109 -8.46 1.09 -18.51
N GLY A 110 -8.50 1.71 -17.34
CA GLY A 110 -9.75 1.98 -16.61
C GLY A 110 -10.34 0.75 -15.91
N LYS A 111 -9.54 -0.29 -15.65
CA LYS A 111 -9.96 -1.37 -14.74
C LYS A 111 -9.99 -0.84 -13.31
N ALA A 112 -11.04 -1.19 -12.59
CA ALA A 112 -11.14 -0.90 -11.16
C ALA A 112 -10.83 -2.17 -10.36
N LEU A 113 -9.98 -2.02 -9.34
CA LEU A 113 -9.77 -3.04 -8.32
C LEU A 113 -10.37 -2.52 -7.01
N ALA A 114 -11.36 -3.22 -6.47
CA ALA A 114 -11.92 -2.86 -5.17
C ALA A 114 -10.87 -3.09 -4.08
N PRO A 115 -10.76 -2.20 -3.06
CA PRO A 115 -9.88 -2.43 -1.94
C PRO A 115 -10.35 -3.65 -1.13
N ILE A 116 -9.40 -4.45 -0.67
CA ILE A 116 -9.69 -5.58 0.22
C ILE A 116 -9.89 -5.04 1.63
N GLU A 117 -11.07 -5.24 2.19
CA GLU A 117 -11.34 -4.87 3.59
C GLU A 117 -10.53 -5.76 4.54
N ILE A 118 -9.75 -5.16 5.42
CA ILE A 118 -8.89 -5.87 6.38
C ILE A 118 -8.98 -5.22 7.77
N SER A 119 -8.61 -5.99 8.80
CA SER A 119 -8.38 -5.44 10.13
C SER A 119 -6.99 -4.78 10.24
N SER A 120 -6.81 -3.90 11.23
CA SER A 120 -5.47 -3.39 11.58
C SER A 120 -4.50 -4.51 11.98
N ALA A 121 -5.00 -5.57 12.60
CA ALA A 121 -4.18 -6.72 12.98
C ALA A 121 -3.73 -7.54 11.75
N ASP A 122 -4.51 -7.58 10.66
CA ASP A 122 -4.08 -8.19 9.39
C ASP A 122 -2.97 -7.37 8.74
N LEU A 123 -3.12 -6.04 8.76
CA LEU A 123 -2.11 -5.11 8.27
C LEU A 123 -0.76 -5.36 8.97
N LEU A 124 -0.76 -5.39 10.31
CA LEU A 124 0.46 -5.54 11.11
C LEU A 124 1.15 -6.90 11.00
N ARG A 125 0.44 -7.94 10.57
CA ARG A 125 1.04 -9.27 10.31
C ARG A 125 1.82 -9.32 8.99
N GLY A 126 1.77 -8.25 8.18
CA GLY A 126 2.39 -8.23 6.85
C GLY A 126 1.58 -9.02 5.81
N ASN A 127 0.33 -9.40 6.13
CA ASN A 127 -0.60 -9.92 5.15
C ASN A 127 -0.91 -8.81 4.13
N TYR A 128 -1.26 -9.18 2.89
CA TYR A 128 -1.67 -8.22 1.86
C TYR A 128 -0.60 -7.18 1.44
N GLU A 129 0.69 -7.42 1.68
CA GLU A 129 1.74 -6.54 1.12
C GLU A 129 1.59 -6.45 -0.42
N SER A 130 1.77 -5.24 -0.96
CA SER A 130 1.55 -4.89 -2.36
C SER A 130 0.09 -5.05 -2.84
N MET A 131 -0.88 -5.05 -1.92
CA MET A 131 -2.32 -5.06 -2.25
C MET A 131 -2.97 -3.72 -1.93
N TYR A 132 -4.04 -3.40 -2.67
CA TYR A 132 -4.92 -2.28 -2.34
C TYR A 132 -5.92 -2.73 -1.26
N VAL A 133 -5.87 -2.08 -0.09
CA VAL A 133 -6.60 -2.48 1.11
C VAL A 133 -7.45 -1.35 1.66
N ALA A 134 -8.46 -1.69 2.48
CA ALA A 134 -9.29 -0.78 3.24
C ALA A 134 -9.24 -1.17 4.73
N VAL A 135 -8.56 -0.37 5.54
CA VAL A 135 -8.42 -0.57 6.98
C VAL A 135 -9.50 0.22 7.71
N LYS A 136 -10.43 -0.49 8.34
CA LYS A 136 -11.57 0.09 9.05
C LYS A 136 -11.24 0.51 10.48
N ASN A 137 -12.04 1.43 11.03
CA ASN A 137 -11.99 1.85 12.42
C ASN A 137 -10.61 2.38 12.83
N VAL A 138 -10.04 3.24 11.98
CA VAL A 138 -8.75 3.90 12.21
C VAL A 138 -8.92 5.41 12.29
N GLN A 139 -7.98 6.06 12.94
CA GLN A 139 -7.88 7.51 13.02
C GLN A 139 -6.41 7.93 13.10
N VAL A 140 -6.08 9.14 12.67
CA VAL A 140 -4.75 9.71 12.90
C VAL A 140 -4.46 9.79 14.41
N GLN A 141 -3.23 9.53 14.85
CA GLN A 141 -2.85 9.71 16.25
C GLN A 141 -2.95 11.18 16.67
N ALA A 142 -3.24 11.44 17.94
CA ALA A 142 -3.44 12.80 18.46
C ALA A 142 -2.22 13.71 18.20
N ALA A 143 -1.00 13.17 18.34
CA ALA A 143 0.24 13.89 18.08
C ALA A 143 0.48 14.26 16.61
N ALA A 144 -0.31 13.69 15.68
CA ALA A 144 -0.24 13.97 14.25
C ALA A 144 -1.42 14.81 13.73
N MET A 145 -2.37 15.20 14.60
CA MET A 145 -3.45 16.11 14.22
C MET A 145 -2.92 17.48 13.79
N GLY A 146 -3.49 18.02 12.71
CA GLY A 146 -3.10 19.33 12.16
C GLY A 146 -1.78 19.31 11.38
N LYS A 147 -1.12 18.15 11.25
CA LYS A 147 0.03 17.99 10.34
C LYS A 147 -0.44 17.82 8.90
N THR A 148 0.46 18.11 7.98
CA THR A 148 0.34 17.77 6.56
C THR A 148 0.93 16.38 6.29
N PHE A 149 0.58 15.77 5.15
CA PHE A 149 1.12 14.47 4.76
C PHE A 149 2.65 14.49 4.58
N VAL A 150 3.22 15.64 4.19
CA VAL A 150 4.65 15.90 4.10
C VAL A 150 5.01 17.08 4.99
N SER A 151 6.00 16.90 5.87
CA SER A 151 6.52 17.95 6.75
C SER A 151 7.80 18.54 6.16
N GLY A 152 7.71 19.73 5.55
CA GLY A 152 8.84 20.42 4.91
C GLY A 152 9.43 19.58 3.78
N ASP A 153 10.76 19.57 3.63
CA ASP A 153 11.43 18.88 2.52
C ASP A 153 11.78 17.40 2.83
N SER A 154 11.02 16.73 3.70
CA SER A 154 11.30 15.37 4.19
C SER A 154 10.21 14.36 3.84
N HIS A 155 10.62 13.14 3.46
CA HIS A 155 9.70 12.00 3.43
C HIS A 155 9.11 11.83 4.84
N THR A 156 7.79 11.66 4.93
CA THR A 156 7.07 11.78 6.19
C THR A 156 6.19 10.57 6.41
N SER A 157 6.21 10.05 7.64
CA SER A 157 5.30 9.00 8.10
C SER A 157 4.34 9.60 9.11
N ILE A 158 3.05 9.54 8.83
CA ILE A 158 1.99 9.98 9.72
C ILE A 158 1.46 8.77 10.48
N GLU A 159 1.47 8.86 11.81
CA GLU A 159 1.01 7.78 12.67
C GLU A 159 -0.52 7.70 12.72
N PHE A 160 -1.03 6.50 12.51
CA PHE A 160 -2.43 6.13 12.66
C PHE A 160 -2.58 5.11 13.78
N VAL A 161 -3.78 5.03 14.32
CA VAL A 161 -4.15 4.06 15.35
C VAL A 161 -5.55 3.51 15.09
N SER A 162 -5.72 2.21 15.29
CA SER A 162 -7.02 1.57 15.24
C SER A 162 -7.78 1.70 16.57
N LYS A 163 -9.06 1.36 16.56
CA LYS A 163 -9.87 1.28 17.79
C LYS A 163 -9.30 0.29 18.82
N THR A 164 -8.68 -0.79 18.35
CA THR A 164 -8.01 -1.81 19.18
C THR A 164 -6.64 -1.38 19.70
N GLY A 165 -6.09 -0.24 19.27
CA GLY A 165 -4.78 0.24 19.68
C GLY A 165 -3.61 -0.20 18.81
N ASP A 166 -3.89 -0.86 17.68
CA ASP A 166 -2.87 -1.19 16.69
C ASP A 166 -2.37 0.09 16.02
N ALA A 167 -1.05 0.30 16.01
CA ALA A 167 -0.42 1.49 15.43
C ALA A 167 0.33 1.13 14.13
N PHE A 168 0.15 1.97 13.11
CA PHE A 168 0.83 1.86 11.82
C PHE A 168 1.03 3.28 11.26
N VAL A 169 1.63 3.40 10.08
CA VAL A 169 1.86 4.71 9.46
C VAL A 169 1.30 4.82 8.06
N VAL A 170 0.93 6.03 7.66
CA VAL A 170 0.81 6.43 6.26
C VAL A 170 2.13 7.06 5.84
N PHE A 171 2.80 6.47 4.84
CA PHE A 171 4.02 7.04 4.29
C PHE A 171 3.68 7.96 3.12
N SER A 172 4.29 9.14 3.12
CA SER A 172 4.21 10.08 2.00
C SER A 172 5.60 10.51 1.57
N SER A 173 5.84 10.44 0.25
CA SER A 173 7.06 10.95 -0.33
C SER A 173 7.08 12.47 -0.29
N LYS A 174 8.23 13.09 -0.03
CA LYS A 174 8.37 14.56 -0.16
C LYS A 174 8.08 15.10 -1.56
N TYR A 175 8.06 14.21 -2.56
CA TYR A 175 7.74 14.54 -3.93
C TYR A 175 6.25 14.39 -4.26
N SER A 176 5.43 13.98 -3.28
CA SER A 176 4.01 13.72 -3.47
C SER A 176 3.25 15.02 -3.76
N SER A 177 2.30 14.96 -4.69
CA SER A 177 1.50 16.13 -5.06
C SER A 177 0.47 16.54 -4.01
N PHE A 178 0.13 15.65 -3.07
CA PHE A 178 -0.77 15.89 -1.94
C PHE A 178 -0.03 16.23 -0.64
N GLY A 179 1.30 16.40 -0.69
CA GLY A 179 2.13 16.54 0.52
C GLY A 179 1.73 17.71 1.43
N ASP A 180 1.23 18.80 0.87
CA ASP A 180 0.79 20.00 1.61
C ASP A 180 -0.63 19.87 2.18
N GLU A 181 -1.36 18.79 1.89
CA GLU A 181 -2.70 18.57 2.41
C GLU A 181 -2.66 18.21 3.89
N ILE A 182 -3.59 18.78 4.67
CA ILE A 182 -3.76 18.46 6.09
C ILE A 182 -4.36 17.06 6.21
N VAL A 183 -3.76 16.24 7.07
CA VAL A 183 -4.24 14.89 7.35
C VAL A 183 -5.64 14.96 7.98
N PRO A 184 -6.63 14.20 7.48
CA PRO A 184 -7.95 14.12 8.09
C PRO A 184 -7.90 13.73 9.56
N THR A 185 -8.71 14.40 10.37
CA THR A 185 -8.72 14.22 11.83
C THR A 185 -9.87 13.36 12.34
N GLY A 186 -10.85 13.03 11.50
CA GLY A 186 -11.92 12.09 11.84
C GLY A 186 -11.41 10.66 11.94
N SER A 187 -12.30 9.76 12.36
CA SER A 187 -12.08 8.32 12.21
C SER A 187 -12.78 7.80 10.96
N GLY A 188 -12.55 6.54 10.61
CA GLY A 188 -13.30 5.87 9.55
C GLY A 188 -12.47 4.79 8.88
N THR A 189 -12.57 4.74 7.55
CA THR A 189 -11.83 3.78 6.71
C THR A 189 -10.71 4.50 5.96
N LEU A 190 -9.48 4.05 6.17
CA LEU A 190 -8.31 4.45 5.39
C LEU A 190 -8.02 3.38 4.35
N LYS A 191 -7.85 3.78 3.08
CA LYS A 191 -7.44 2.88 2.00
C LYS A 191 -6.02 3.20 1.55
N GLY A 192 -5.50 2.36 0.66
CA GLY A 192 -4.20 2.55 0.03
C GLY A 192 -3.51 1.21 -0.19
N ILE A 193 -2.26 1.26 -0.63
CA ILE A 193 -1.46 0.05 -0.82
C ILE A 193 -0.76 -0.28 0.49
N ASN A 194 -0.90 -1.53 0.96
CA ASN A 194 -0.11 -2.00 2.08
C ASN A 194 1.33 -2.24 1.64
N MET A 195 2.26 -1.55 2.30
CA MET A 195 3.69 -1.56 2.06
C MET A 195 4.42 -1.94 3.34
N VAL A 196 5.70 -2.23 3.23
CA VAL A 196 6.56 -2.47 4.39
C VAL A 196 7.86 -1.69 4.26
N TYR A 197 8.35 -1.20 5.39
CA TYR A 197 9.70 -0.66 5.53
C TYR A 197 10.33 -1.17 6.82
N GLY A 198 11.31 -2.06 6.69
CA GLY A 198 11.88 -2.80 7.81
C GLY A 198 10.84 -3.74 8.41
N GLN A 199 10.40 -3.46 9.65
CA GLN A 199 9.33 -4.20 10.33
C GLN A 199 8.01 -3.41 10.37
N THR A 200 7.98 -2.20 9.82
CA THR A 200 6.83 -1.31 9.91
C THR A 200 5.93 -1.51 8.70
N SER A 201 4.68 -1.87 8.93
CA SER A 201 3.64 -1.82 7.90
C SER A 201 3.23 -0.36 7.64
N GLN A 202 3.12 0.00 6.38
CA GLN A 202 2.86 1.38 5.96
C GLN A 202 1.78 1.40 4.88
N ILE A 203 0.85 2.33 4.95
CA ILE A 203 -0.10 2.58 3.87
C ILE A 203 0.49 3.64 2.94
N SER A 204 0.47 3.36 1.64
CA SER A 204 0.79 4.32 0.57
C SER A 204 -0.49 4.75 -0.14
N ILE A 205 -0.74 6.06 -0.14
CA ILE A 205 -1.91 6.67 -0.79
C ILE A 205 -1.77 6.63 -2.31
N THR A 206 -2.86 6.24 -2.98
CA THR A 206 -3.00 6.17 -4.44
C THR A 206 -4.00 7.21 -4.96
N SER A 207 -4.90 7.72 -4.12
CA SER A 207 -5.85 8.77 -4.48
C SER A 207 -6.39 9.52 -3.25
N GLN A 208 -7.00 10.69 -3.46
CA GLN A 208 -7.72 11.40 -2.40
C GLN A 208 -8.83 10.56 -1.74
N SER A 209 -9.45 9.67 -2.52
CA SER A 209 -10.52 8.79 -2.04
C SER A 209 -10.08 7.75 -0.99
N ASP A 210 -8.76 7.65 -0.78
CA ASP A 210 -8.19 6.76 0.22
C ASP A 210 -8.34 7.30 1.64
N TYR A 211 -8.40 8.62 1.81
CA TYR A 211 -8.50 9.26 3.12
C TYR A 211 -9.75 10.14 3.29
N GLU A 212 -10.54 10.36 2.24
CA GLU A 212 -11.79 11.13 2.33
C GLU A 212 -12.84 10.48 3.25
N GLY A 213 -12.74 9.17 3.51
CA GLY A 213 -13.64 8.43 4.40
C GLY A 213 -13.37 8.64 5.90
N LEU A 214 -12.36 9.42 6.26
CA LEU A 214 -11.98 9.70 7.65
C LEU A 214 -12.76 10.90 8.22
N VAL A 215 -14.09 10.78 8.23
CA VAL A 215 -15.04 11.86 8.60
C VAL A 215 -15.91 11.52 9.80
N GLU A 216 -15.79 10.31 10.34
CA GLU A 216 -16.59 9.84 11.46
C GLU A 216 -16.07 10.40 12.80
N GLU A 217 -16.90 10.30 13.84
CA GLU A 217 -16.52 10.68 15.20
C GLU A 217 -15.30 9.89 15.67
N ARG A 218 -14.37 10.55 16.35
CA ARG A 218 -13.19 9.88 16.90
C ARG A 218 -13.55 8.93 18.04
N PHE A 219 -12.76 7.88 18.20
CA PHE A 219 -12.94 6.90 19.28
C PHE A 219 -11.84 6.99 20.34
N ALA A 220 -12.15 6.50 21.54
CA ALA A 220 -11.16 6.18 22.55
C ALA A 220 -10.39 4.91 22.14
N VAL A 221 -9.06 4.98 22.19
CA VAL A 221 -8.17 3.87 21.81
C VAL A 221 -8.12 2.83 22.93
N GLY A 222 -8.20 1.54 22.58
CA GLY A 222 -8.11 0.44 23.54
C GLY A 222 -9.41 0.15 24.28
N GLY A 223 -10.52 0.80 23.88
CA GLY A 223 -11.84 0.45 24.37
C GLY A 223 -12.42 -0.73 23.60
N GLU A 224 -12.73 -1.82 24.29
CA GLU A 224 -13.81 -2.68 23.82
C GLU A 224 -15.07 -1.81 23.71
N ASP A 225 -15.89 -2.03 22.68
CA ASP A 225 -17.21 -1.39 22.64
C ASP A 225 -17.91 -1.71 23.96
N SER A 226 -18.13 -0.67 24.78
CA SER A 226 -18.96 -0.81 25.97
C SER A 226 -20.33 -1.23 25.46
N GLN A 227 -20.66 -2.51 25.56
CA GLN A 227 -22.00 -2.97 25.23
C GLN A 227 -22.95 -2.20 26.13
N THR A 228 -23.84 -1.42 25.53
CA THR A 228 -24.95 -0.84 26.27
C THR A 228 -25.88 -1.99 26.62
N VAL A 229 -25.71 -2.56 27.81
CA VAL A 229 -26.60 -3.59 28.32
C VAL A 229 -27.80 -2.91 28.97
N SER A 230 -29.01 -3.31 28.60
CA SER A 230 -30.21 -2.80 29.28
C SER A 230 -30.22 -3.27 30.74
N LEU A 231 -30.81 -2.47 31.64
CA LEU A 231 -31.04 -2.89 33.04
C LEU A 231 -31.87 -4.19 33.15
N GLN A 232 -32.61 -4.55 32.10
CA GLN A 232 -33.40 -5.77 32.05
C GLN A 232 -32.53 -7.02 31.87
N THR A 233 -31.45 -6.91 31.10
CA THR A 233 -30.52 -8.02 30.81
C THR A 233 -29.57 -8.33 31.97
N VAL A 234 -29.31 -7.38 32.87
CA VAL A 234 -28.46 -7.58 34.07
C VAL A 234 -29.22 -8.27 35.21
N ARG A 235 -30.53 -8.50 35.06
CA ARG A 235 -31.41 -9.03 36.13
C ARG A 235 -31.69 -10.53 36.01
N GLU A 236 -31.20 -11.20 34.98
CA GLU A 236 -31.27 -12.67 34.79
C GLU A 236 -29.91 -13.30 35.12
#